data_AF-A0AAU9P2K4-F1
#
_entry.id   AF-A0AAU9P2K4-F1
#
_cell.length_a   1.000
_cell.length_b   1.000
_cell.length_c   1.000
_cell.angle_alpha   90.00
_cell.angle_beta   90.00
_cell.angle_gamma   90.00
#
_symmetry.space_group_name_H-M   'P 1'
#
loop_
_entity.id
_entity.type
_entity.pdbx_description
1 polymer ?
#
loop_
_entity_poly.entity_id
_entity_poly.type
_entity_poly.pdbx_seq_one_letter_code
_entity_poly.pdbx_strand_id
1 'polypeptide(L)'
;MKKAGKFDQSRLGSIPLLSTIHIHRPIIDNSKPFQIMLFLGRCNQLLQVPLLQQLTVAATIGFRFYSSDLEFEIKRITKIINDHPFPDQPIHPKLSQIIPSTTISTSFVENVLGHLFASHSNGLKAFEFFKFSLQFSQFCPTSDAFEKTLHILTRMRNFNKAWELIEEIHKTHPSLLTLKSMSIMLSKNRKVSIF
;
A
#
# COMPACT_ATOMS: atom_id res chain seq x y z
N MET A 1 58.34 23.02 25.34
CA MET A 1 57.44 24.14 25.67
C MET A 1 56.03 23.57 25.85
N LYS A 2 55.54 23.44 27.11
CA LYS A 2 54.30 24.03 27.69
C LYS A 2 53.04 23.86 26.79
N LYS A 3 51.88 23.34 27.23
CA LYS A 3 51.28 23.17 28.58
C LYS A 3 50.13 22.14 28.53
N ALA A 4 49.94 21.43 29.63
CA ALA A 4 48.85 20.51 29.92
C ALA A 4 47.54 21.21 30.31
N GLY A 5 46.39 20.59 29.99
CA GLY A 5 45.06 20.91 30.53
C GLY A 5 44.48 19.67 31.22
N LYS A 6 44.31 19.78 32.54
CA LYS A 6 43.88 18.75 33.50
C LYS A 6 42.39 18.99 33.80
N PHE A 7 41.56 17.96 33.81
CA PHE A 7 40.18 18.07 34.31
C PHE A 7 39.94 16.98 35.36
N ASP A 8 39.60 17.43 36.56
CA ASP A 8 39.53 16.65 37.80
C ASP A 8 38.21 15.89 37.95
N GLN A 9 38.34 14.64 38.39
CA GLN A 9 37.27 13.79 38.93
C GLN A 9 37.13 14.07 40.43
N SER A 10 36.11 14.81 40.83
CA SER A 10 35.63 14.78 42.21
C SER A 10 34.22 15.36 42.33
N ARG A 11 33.22 14.49 42.52
CA ARG A 11 32.06 14.69 43.41
C ARG A 11 31.19 13.42 43.37
N LEU A 12 31.55 12.46 44.23
CA LEU A 12 30.60 11.50 44.77
C LEU A 12 29.63 12.24 45.69
N GLY A 13 28.34 11.96 45.56
CA GLY A 13 27.29 12.51 46.40
C GLY A 13 25.97 11.78 46.20
N SER A 14 25.83 10.67 46.92
CA SER A 14 24.60 10.21 47.59
C SER A 14 23.34 9.92 46.76
N ILE A 15 23.06 8.62 46.65
CA ILE A 15 21.78 8.01 46.27
C ILE A 15 20.81 8.10 47.46
N PRO A 16 19.57 8.57 47.29
CA PRO A 16 18.48 8.26 48.21
C PRO A 16 17.58 7.14 47.65
N LEU A 17 17.35 6.16 48.52
CA LEU A 17 16.44 5.03 48.37
C LEU A 17 14.96 5.46 48.35
N LEU A 18 14.16 4.63 47.67
CA LEU A 18 12.71 4.44 47.74
C LEU A 18 11.87 5.45 48.55
N SER A 19 10.98 6.16 47.86
CA SER A 19 9.68 6.55 48.42
C SER A 19 8.55 6.20 47.45
N THR A 20 7.78 5.20 47.88
CA THR A 20 6.48 4.72 47.39
C THR A 20 5.56 5.84 46.89
N ILE A 21 5.23 5.84 45.59
CA ILE A 21 4.10 6.62 45.07
C ILE A 21 2.84 5.77 45.22
N HIS A 22 2.04 6.10 46.24
CA HIS A 22 0.67 5.63 46.42
C HIS A 22 -0.20 6.23 45.30
N ILE A 23 -0.50 5.45 44.26
CA ILE A 23 -1.56 5.78 43.32
C ILE A 23 -2.88 5.33 43.95
N HIS A 24 -3.66 6.34 44.35
CA HIS A 24 -4.98 6.25 44.95
C HIS A 24 -5.93 5.45 44.03
N ARG A 25 -6.42 4.29 44.51
CA ARG A 25 -7.56 3.60 43.88
C ARG A 25 -8.78 4.53 43.94
N PRO A 26 -9.62 4.61 42.89
CA PRO A 26 -10.91 5.27 43.02
C PRO A 26 -11.80 4.41 43.92
N ILE A 27 -12.18 4.99 45.06
CA ILE A 27 -13.25 4.48 45.92
C ILE A 27 -14.56 4.70 45.16
N ILE A 28 -15.23 3.60 44.83
CA ILE A 28 -16.60 3.64 44.30
C ILE A 28 -17.52 3.96 45.48
N ASP A 29 -17.98 5.21 45.56
CA ASP A 29 -19.04 5.63 46.48
C ASP A 29 -20.40 5.19 45.91
N ASN A 30 -21.00 4.18 46.56
CA ASN A 30 -22.31 3.63 46.25
C ASN A 30 -23.45 4.40 46.94
N SER A 31 -23.47 5.73 46.82
CA SER A 31 -24.57 6.53 47.38
C SER A 31 -25.10 7.55 46.36
N LYS A 32 -25.97 7.07 45.45
CA LYS A 32 -27.14 7.76 44.83
C LYS A 32 -27.65 6.99 43.58
N PRO A 33 -28.61 6.05 43.70
CA PRO A 33 -29.15 5.32 42.56
C PRO A 33 -30.48 5.91 42.07
N PHE A 34 -30.59 7.23 41.85
CA PHE A 34 -31.80 7.81 41.26
C PHE A 34 -31.43 9.11 40.57
N GLN A 35 -31.24 9.08 39.24
CA GLN A 35 -31.50 10.17 38.28
C GLN A 35 -30.73 10.02 36.94
N ILE A 36 -30.72 8.83 36.33
CA ILE A 36 -30.52 8.72 34.86
C ILE A 36 -31.47 7.63 34.35
N MET A 37 -32.77 7.86 34.53
CA MET A 37 -33.82 7.07 33.90
C MET A 37 -34.86 8.02 33.35
N LEU A 38 -34.54 8.71 32.25
CA LEU A 38 -35.50 9.41 31.39
C LEU A 38 -34.82 9.89 30.10
N PHE A 39 -34.34 8.96 29.27
CA PHE A 39 -34.22 9.21 27.81
C PHE A 39 -34.23 7.89 27.00
N LEU A 40 -34.96 6.88 27.47
CA LEU A 40 -35.31 5.68 26.70
C LEU A 40 -36.80 5.71 26.32
N GLY A 41 -37.19 6.78 25.64
CA GLY A 41 -38.57 7.06 25.26
C GLY A 41 -38.72 7.27 23.75
N ARG A 42 -38.13 6.38 22.93
CA ARG A 42 -38.43 6.13 21.50
C ARG A 42 -37.30 5.32 20.88
N CYS A 43 -37.33 3.99 21.01
CA CYS A 43 -36.63 3.08 20.09
C CYS A 43 -37.19 1.65 20.13
N ASN A 44 -38.40 1.43 20.67
CA ASN A 44 -38.97 0.09 20.75
C ASN A 44 -39.80 -0.33 19.51
N GLN A 45 -39.67 0.42 18.40
CA GLN A 45 -40.26 0.07 17.11
C GLN A 45 -39.23 -0.18 15.99
N LEU A 46 -37.92 -0.15 16.29
CA LEU A 46 -36.85 -0.45 15.31
C LEU A 46 -36.18 -1.82 15.52
N LEU A 47 -36.70 -2.65 16.43
CA LEU A 47 -36.17 -3.99 16.73
C LEU A 47 -36.96 -5.13 16.04
N GLN A 48 -37.38 -4.91 14.79
CA GLN A 48 -37.89 -5.99 13.93
C GLN A 48 -37.30 -5.93 12.53
N VAL A 49 -36.00 -5.71 12.44
CA VAL A 49 -35.28 -5.92 11.18
C VAL A 49 -34.70 -7.33 11.21
N PRO A 50 -35.06 -8.25 10.28
CA PRO A 50 -34.57 -9.62 10.30
C PRO A 50 -33.04 -9.67 10.29
N LEU A 51 -32.46 -10.62 11.02
CA LEU A 51 -31.01 -10.73 11.29
C LEU A 51 -30.15 -10.71 10.01
N LEU A 52 -30.67 -11.25 8.89
CA LEU A 52 -30.04 -11.19 7.57
C LEU A 52 -29.87 -9.75 7.05
N GLN A 53 -30.83 -8.87 7.32
CA GLN A 53 -30.79 -7.48 6.89
C GLN A 53 -29.77 -6.67 7.72
N GLN A 54 -29.64 -6.95 9.02
CA GLN A 54 -28.61 -6.34 9.88
C GLN A 54 -27.19 -6.77 9.48
N LEU A 55 -26.98 -8.06 9.20
CA LEU A 55 -25.72 -8.57 8.65
C LEU A 55 -25.37 -7.91 7.30
N THR A 56 -26.37 -7.73 6.43
CA THR A 56 -26.17 -7.09 5.12
C THR A 56 -25.76 -5.63 5.27
N VAL A 57 -26.38 -4.88 6.19
CA VAL A 57 -26.03 -3.48 6.44
C VAL A 57 -24.63 -3.36 7.08
N ALA A 58 -24.31 -4.19 8.07
CA ALA A 58 -22.98 -4.20 8.68
C ALA A 58 -21.89 -4.61 7.67
N ALA A 59 -22.14 -5.62 6.84
CA ALA A 59 -21.22 -6.06 5.79
C ALA A 59 -21.03 -4.98 4.71
N THR A 60 -22.09 -4.27 4.31
CA THR A 60 -21.97 -3.20 3.31
C THR A 60 -21.27 -1.96 3.85
N ILE A 61 -21.47 -1.58 5.11
CA ILE A 61 -20.74 -0.48 5.76
C ILE A 61 -19.26 -0.86 5.94
N GLY A 62 -18.99 -2.07 6.46
CA GLY A 62 -17.62 -2.58 6.63
C GLY A 62 -16.88 -2.69 5.29
N PHE A 63 -17.55 -3.20 4.25
CA PHE A 63 -17.01 -3.27 2.89
C PHE A 63 -16.73 -1.88 2.31
N ARG A 64 -17.62 -0.89 2.52
CA ARG A 64 -17.38 0.49 2.06
C ARG A 64 -16.19 1.13 2.78
N PHE A 65 -16.06 0.91 4.08
CA PHE A 65 -14.92 1.43 4.86
C PHE A 65 -13.61 0.80 4.39
N TYR A 66 -13.56 -0.53 4.31
CA TYR A 66 -12.41 -1.26 3.78
C TYR A 66 -12.04 -0.85 2.34
N SER A 67 -13.04 -0.66 1.47
CA SER A 67 -12.82 -0.20 0.10
C SER A 67 -12.28 1.23 0.06
N SER A 68 -12.73 2.12 0.95
CA SER A 68 -12.25 3.50 1.02
C SER A 68 -10.80 3.56 1.51
N ASP A 69 -10.46 2.73 2.50
CA ASP A 69 -9.08 2.57 2.98
C ASP A 69 -8.19 2.02 1.88
N LEU A 70 -8.63 0.98 1.16
CA LEU A 70 -7.86 0.40 0.06
C LEU A 70 -7.61 1.42 -1.07
N GLU A 71 -8.61 2.20 -1.45
CA GLU A 71 -8.46 3.27 -2.45
C GLU A 71 -7.45 4.35 -1.99
N PHE A 72 -7.46 4.69 -0.69
CA PHE A 72 -6.47 5.58 -0.12
C PHE A 72 -5.06 4.98 -0.16
N GLU A 73 -4.91 3.69 0.17
CA GLU A 73 -3.66 2.94 0.03
C GLU A 73 -3.14 2.96 -1.41
N ILE A 74 -3.99 2.62 -2.39
CA ILE A 74 -3.63 2.59 -3.82
C ILE A 74 -3.14 3.97 -4.29
N LYS A 75 -3.86 5.05 -3.93
CA LYS A 75 -3.46 6.42 -4.29
C LYS A 75 -2.15 6.82 -3.64
N ARG A 76 -1.96 6.49 -2.36
CA ARG A 76 -0.70 6.76 -1.65
C ARG A 76 0.47 6.04 -2.31
N ILE A 77 0.35 4.75 -2.58
CA ILE A 77 1.40 3.95 -3.21
C ILE A 77 1.71 4.49 -4.61
N THR A 78 0.67 4.78 -5.40
CA THR A 78 0.85 5.36 -6.74
C THR A 78 1.63 6.67 -6.68
N LYS A 79 1.30 7.55 -5.73
CA LYS A 79 2.02 8.80 -5.53
C LYS A 79 3.49 8.56 -5.17
N ILE A 80 3.77 7.64 -4.25
CA ILE A 80 5.15 7.30 -3.85
C ILE A 80 5.95 6.78 -5.05
N ILE A 81 5.35 5.92 -5.88
CA ILE A 81 5.99 5.43 -7.11
C ILE A 81 6.29 6.60 -8.04
N ASN A 82 5.31 7.47 -8.31
CA ASN A 82 5.48 8.61 -9.21
C ASN A 82 6.53 9.61 -8.74
N ASP A 83 6.62 9.85 -7.43
CA ASP A 83 7.55 10.82 -6.84
C ASP A 83 8.97 10.22 -6.63
N HIS A 84 9.16 8.91 -6.80
CA HIS A 84 10.45 8.25 -6.58
C HIS A 84 11.55 8.74 -7.55
N PRO A 85 12.81 8.95 -7.13
CA PRO A 85 13.89 9.41 -8.02
C PRO A 85 14.48 8.29 -8.91
N PHE A 86 13.67 7.32 -9.36
CA PHE A 86 14.16 6.29 -10.29
C PHE A 86 14.46 6.91 -11.66
N PRO A 87 15.59 6.58 -12.33
CA PRO A 87 16.51 5.47 -12.06
C PRO A 87 17.70 5.76 -11.13
N ASP A 88 17.84 6.98 -10.62
CA ASP A 88 18.99 7.37 -9.77
C ASP A 88 19.05 6.54 -8.47
N GLN A 89 17.89 6.11 -7.98
CA GLN A 89 17.78 5.17 -6.86
C GLN A 89 16.92 3.96 -7.24
N PRO A 90 17.27 2.73 -6.77
CA PRO A 90 16.47 1.54 -6.99
C PRO A 90 15.14 1.64 -6.22
N ILE A 91 14.04 1.30 -6.88
CA ILE A 91 12.70 1.47 -6.30
C ILE A 91 12.25 0.29 -5.43
N HIS A 92 12.73 -0.93 -5.70
CA HIS A 92 12.32 -2.15 -4.97
C HIS A 92 12.53 -2.08 -3.44
N PRO A 93 13.65 -1.56 -2.90
CA PRO A 93 13.79 -1.39 -1.46
C PRO A 93 12.71 -0.49 -0.87
N LYS A 94 12.34 0.58 -1.56
CA LYS A 94 11.28 1.48 -1.12
C LYS A 94 9.91 0.81 -1.18
N LEU A 95 9.62 0.05 -2.24
CA LEU A 95 8.38 -0.72 -2.35
C LEU A 95 8.24 -1.75 -1.23
N SER A 96 9.32 -2.47 -0.91
CA SER A 96 9.34 -3.47 0.17
C SER A 96 9.06 -2.86 1.55
N GLN A 97 9.48 -1.61 1.77
CA GLN A 97 9.22 -0.90 3.03
C GLN A 97 7.78 -0.41 3.16
N ILE A 98 7.15 0.00 2.06
CA ILE A 98 5.84 0.66 2.08
C ILE A 98 4.68 -0.29 1.79
N ILE A 99 4.92 -1.42 1.12
CA ILE A 99 3.89 -2.39 0.74
C ILE A 99 4.11 -3.68 1.54
N PRO A 100 3.26 -3.98 2.53
CA PRO A 100 3.27 -5.28 3.18
C PRO A 100 3.02 -6.40 2.17
N SER A 101 3.73 -7.52 2.29
CA SER A 101 3.58 -8.66 1.37
C SER A 101 2.15 -9.21 1.33
N THR A 102 1.41 -9.10 2.45
CA THR A 102 0.00 -9.51 2.57
C THR A 102 -0.96 -8.64 1.75
N THR A 103 -0.56 -7.43 1.37
CA THR A 103 -1.37 -6.49 0.57
C THR A 103 -1.25 -6.79 -0.92
N ILE A 104 -0.15 -7.43 -1.35
CA ILE A 104 0.05 -7.79 -2.75
C ILE A 104 -0.96 -8.86 -3.16
N SER A 105 -1.89 -8.47 -4.02
CA SER A 105 -2.90 -9.33 -4.62
C SER A 105 -3.14 -8.86 -6.05
N THR A 106 -3.72 -9.71 -6.90
CA THR A 106 -4.05 -9.35 -8.29
C THR A 106 -4.86 -8.06 -8.38
N SER A 107 -5.93 -7.92 -7.60
CA SER A 107 -6.76 -6.71 -7.59
C SER A 107 -5.96 -5.47 -7.15
N PHE A 108 -5.15 -5.57 -6.10
CA PHE A 108 -4.33 -4.45 -5.66
C PHE A 108 -3.35 -3.99 -6.75
N VAL A 109 -2.64 -4.93 -7.38
CA VAL A 109 -1.65 -4.64 -8.43
C VAL A 109 -2.31 -4.03 -9.67
N GLU A 110 -3.45 -4.58 -10.11
CA GLU A 110 -4.21 -4.01 -11.23
C GLU A 110 -4.68 -2.58 -10.95
N ASN A 111 -5.15 -2.30 -9.73
CA ASN A 111 -5.59 -0.97 -9.35
C ASN A 111 -4.45 0.05 -9.30
N VAL A 112 -3.29 -0.33 -8.75
CA VAL A 112 -2.09 0.54 -8.78
C VAL A 112 -1.63 0.77 -10.22
N LEU A 113 -1.56 -0.26 -11.06
CA LEU A 113 -1.20 -0.12 -12.48
C LEU A 113 -2.23 0.71 -13.25
N GLY A 114 -3.52 0.61 -12.91
CA GLY A 114 -4.57 1.44 -13.48
C GLY A 114 -4.36 2.91 -13.18
N HIS A 115 -4.01 3.26 -11.93
CA HIS A 115 -3.68 4.62 -11.55
C HIS A 115 -2.37 5.12 -12.22
N LEU A 116 -1.35 4.27 -12.32
CA LEU A 116 -0.11 4.61 -13.04
C LEU A 116 -0.37 4.85 -14.54
N PHE A 117 -1.24 4.04 -15.15
CA PHE A 117 -1.66 4.20 -16.54
C PHE A 117 -2.44 5.50 -16.77
N ALA A 118 -3.39 5.81 -15.89
CA ALA A 118 -4.22 7.01 -15.95
C ALA A 118 -3.41 8.29 -15.69
N SER A 119 -2.43 8.24 -14.78
CA SER A 119 -1.58 9.39 -14.45
C SER A 119 -0.39 9.59 -15.40
N HIS A 120 -0.32 8.84 -16.50
CA HIS A 120 0.78 8.91 -17.47
C HIS A 120 2.17 8.75 -16.83
N SER A 121 2.27 7.84 -15.85
CA SER A 121 3.50 7.57 -15.11
C SER A 121 4.69 7.19 -15.99
N ASN A 122 5.89 7.36 -15.44
CA ASN A 122 7.11 6.88 -16.06
C ASN A 122 7.05 5.35 -16.26
N GLY A 123 7.32 4.90 -17.49
CA GLY A 123 7.21 3.49 -17.88
C GLY A 123 8.17 2.57 -17.13
N LEU A 124 9.37 3.04 -16.80
CA LEU A 124 10.33 2.23 -16.06
C LEU A 124 9.85 1.98 -14.64
N LYS A 125 9.24 2.97 -13.98
CA LYS A 125 8.72 2.81 -12.62
C LYS A 125 7.54 1.82 -12.57
N ALA A 126 6.65 1.88 -13.57
CA ALA A 126 5.56 0.93 -13.70
C ALA A 126 6.08 -0.51 -13.95
N PHE A 127 7.11 -0.64 -14.79
CA PHE A 127 7.78 -1.91 -15.03
C PHE A 127 8.40 -2.49 -13.75
N GLU A 128 9.15 -1.69 -13.00
CA GLU A 128 9.74 -2.14 -11.72
C GLU A 128 8.65 -2.52 -10.70
N PHE A 129 7.54 -1.78 -10.63
CA PHE A 129 6.43 -2.17 -9.75
C PHE A 129 5.79 -3.51 -10.16
N PHE A 130 5.60 -3.75 -11.45
CA PHE A 130 5.09 -5.03 -11.95
C PHE A 130 6.07 -6.17 -11.62
N LYS A 131 7.36 -5.98 -11.88
CA LYS A 131 8.45 -6.91 -11.56
C LYS A 131 8.53 -7.23 -10.07
N PHE A 132 8.44 -6.21 -9.22
CA PHE A 132 8.35 -6.37 -7.78
C PHE A 132 7.15 -7.24 -7.38
N SER A 133 5.99 -6.99 -7.98
CA SER A 133 4.76 -7.75 -7.68
C SER A 133 4.87 -9.24 -8.04
N LEU A 134 5.60 -9.59 -9.12
CA LEU A 134 5.85 -10.98 -9.52
C LEU A 134 6.64 -11.80 -8.49
N GLN A 135 7.28 -11.15 -7.51
CA GLN A 135 8.02 -11.84 -6.45
C GLN A 135 7.10 -12.48 -5.40
N PHE A 136 5.80 -12.15 -5.41
CA PHE A 136 4.83 -12.57 -4.41
C PHE A 136 3.88 -13.62 -4.98
N SER A 137 3.81 -14.79 -4.33
CA SER A 137 2.95 -15.90 -4.77
C SER A 137 1.45 -15.58 -4.74
N GLN A 138 1.05 -14.54 -3.99
CA GLN A 138 -0.33 -14.06 -3.91
C GLN A 138 -0.74 -13.28 -5.17
N PHE A 139 0.22 -12.80 -5.96
CA PHE A 139 -0.04 -12.14 -7.23
C PHE A 139 0.02 -13.16 -8.36
N CYS A 140 -1.13 -13.37 -9.01
CA CYS A 140 -1.19 -14.02 -10.31
C CYS A 140 -1.31 -12.92 -11.38
N PRO A 141 -0.33 -12.76 -12.28
CA PRO A 141 -0.41 -11.76 -13.33
C PRO A 141 -1.56 -12.08 -14.30
N THR A 142 -2.28 -11.03 -14.69
CA THR A 142 -3.43 -11.10 -15.59
C THR A 142 -3.14 -10.38 -16.89
N SER A 143 -3.98 -10.61 -17.91
CA SER A 143 -3.91 -9.88 -19.18
C SER A 143 -4.02 -8.37 -18.93
N ASP A 144 -4.88 -7.96 -18.00
CA ASP A 144 -5.09 -6.56 -17.68
C ASP A 144 -3.84 -5.88 -17.08
N ALA A 145 -3.25 -6.45 -16.03
CA ALA A 145 -2.02 -5.94 -15.43
C ALA A 145 -0.86 -5.90 -16.44
N PHE A 146 -0.70 -6.98 -17.22
CA PHE A 146 0.34 -7.10 -18.23
C PHE A 146 0.17 -6.08 -19.36
N GLU A 147 -1.01 -5.99 -19.96
CA GLU A 147 -1.31 -5.06 -21.04
C GLU A 147 -1.21 -3.60 -20.60
N LYS A 148 -1.68 -3.26 -19.39
CA LYS A 148 -1.48 -1.92 -18.81
C LYS A 148 0.01 -1.58 -18.72
N THR A 149 0.83 -2.50 -18.22
CA THR A 149 2.28 -2.29 -18.11
C THR A 149 2.92 -2.09 -19.48
N LEU A 150 2.58 -2.92 -20.47
CA LEU A 150 3.04 -2.75 -21.86
C LEU A 150 2.60 -1.41 -22.46
N HIS A 151 1.37 -1.00 -22.21
CA HIS A 151 0.86 0.28 -22.68
C HIS A 151 1.63 1.47 -22.09
N ILE A 152 1.94 1.45 -20.80
CA ILE A 152 2.73 2.52 -20.17
C ILE A 152 4.13 2.55 -20.78
N LEU A 153 4.80 1.40 -20.90
CA LEU A 153 6.15 1.29 -21.48
C LEU A 153 6.21 1.79 -22.93
N THR A 154 5.31 1.31 -23.78
CA THR A 154 5.27 1.69 -25.21
C THR A 154 4.85 3.15 -25.40
N ARG A 155 3.99 3.70 -24.53
CA ARG A 155 3.66 5.13 -24.52
C ARG A 155 4.90 6.00 -24.27
N MET A 156 5.76 5.58 -23.34
CA MET A 156 7.00 6.28 -22.99
C MET A 156 8.19 5.89 -23.88
N ARG A 157 7.96 5.10 -24.94
CA ARG A 157 8.98 4.60 -25.88
C ARG A 157 10.07 3.75 -25.22
N ASN A 158 9.78 3.14 -24.08
CA ASN A 158 10.67 2.20 -23.39
C ASN A 158 10.57 0.78 -24.02
N PHE A 159 10.79 0.67 -25.34
CA PHE A 159 10.57 -0.59 -26.08
C PHE A 159 11.47 -1.74 -25.64
N ASN A 160 12.73 -1.45 -25.29
CA ASN A 160 13.66 -2.47 -24.79
C ASN A 160 13.12 -3.14 -23.52
N LYS A 161 12.54 -2.35 -22.60
CA LYS A 161 11.92 -2.87 -21.38
C LYS A 161 10.57 -3.55 -21.63
N ALA A 162 9.80 -3.09 -22.63
CA ALA A 162 8.61 -3.81 -23.06
C ALA A 162 8.94 -5.19 -23.64
N TRP A 163 10.04 -5.30 -24.40
CA TRP A 163 10.51 -6.58 -24.91
C TRP A 163 11.02 -7.50 -23.79
N GLU A 164 11.81 -6.96 -22.86
CA GLU A 164 12.24 -7.67 -21.65
C GLU A 164 11.05 -8.25 -20.87
N LEU A 165 9.98 -7.45 -20.72
CA LEU A 165 8.74 -7.91 -20.08
C LEU A 165 8.07 -9.05 -20.86
N ILE A 166 8.00 -8.96 -22.19
CA ILE A 166 7.44 -10.03 -23.04
C ILE A 166 8.26 -11.32 -22.89
N GLU A 167 9.59 -11.24 -22.91
CA GLU A 167 10.45 -12.42 -22.78
C GLU A 167 10.29 -13.11 -21.43
N GLU A 168 10.12 -12.35 -20.36
CA GLU A 168 9.85 -12.90 -19.03
C GLU A 168 8.47 -13.55 -18.93
N ILE A 169 7.44 -12.87 -19.45
CA ILE A 169 6.07 -13.40 -19.46
C ILE A 169 5.96 -14.61 -20.39
N HIS A 170 6.69 -14.65 -21.49
CA HIS A 170 6.79 -15.84 -22.34
C HIS A 170 7.27 -17.07 -21.56
N LYS A 171 8.27 -16.89 -20.68
CA LYS A 171 8.85 -17.98 -19.90
C LYS A 171 7.96 -18.43 -18.74
N THR A 172 7.23 -17.48 -18.12
CA THR A 172 6.54 -17.71 -16.84
C THR A 172 5.02 -17.83 -16.98
N HIS A 173 4.40 -17.06 -17.88
CA HIS A 173 2.95 -16.95 -18.07
C HIS A 173 2.60 -16.80 -19.57
N PRO A 174 2.97 -17.77 -20.44
CA PRO A 174 2.85 -17.63 -21.89
C PRO A 174 1.42 -17.39 -22.38
N SER A 175 0.40 -17.80 -21.62
CA SER A 175 -1.02 -17.56 -21.93
C SER A 175 -1.39 -16.07 -21.96
N LEU A 176 -0.59 -15.19 -21.34
CA LEU A 176 -0.81 -13.75 -21.37
C LEU A 176 -0.35 -13.09 -22.69
N LEU A 177 0.41 -13.81 -23.52
CA LEU A 177 0.85 -13.33 -24.84
C LEU A 177 -0.26 -13.47 -25.88
N THR A 178 -1.29 -12.64 -25.72
CA THR A 178 -2.43 -12.57 -26.62
C THR A 178 -2.12 -11.70 -27.85
N LEU A 179 -2.94 -11.83 -28.90
CA LEU A 179 -2.90 -10.90 -30.06
C LEU A 179 -3.00 -9.43 -29.63
N LYS A 180 -3.77 -9.15 -28.58
CA LYS A 180 -3.91 -7.80 -28.02
C LYS A 180 -2.59 -7.31 -27.44
N SER A 181 -1.94 -8.10 -26.58
CA SER A 181 -0.65 -7.76 -25.99
C SER A 181 0.45 -7.53 -27.05
N MET A 182 0.47 -8.37 -28.10
CA MET A 182 1.41 -8.23 -29.21
C MET A 182 1.11 -7.01 -30.07
N SER A 183 -0.17 -6.72 -30.32
CA SER A 183 -0.59 -5.50 -31.03
C SER A 183 -0.12 -4.23 -30.30
N ILE A 184 -0.21 -4.19 -28.97
CA ILE A 184 0.31 -3.08 -28.15
C ILE A 184 1.81 -2.88 -28.42
N MET A 185 2.59 -3.95 -28.39
CA MET A 185 4.04 -3.89 -28.66
C MET A 185 4.35 -3.39 -30.07
N LEU A 186 3.63 -3.85 -31.08
CA LEU A 186 3.91 -3.56 -32.48
C LEU A 186 3.37 -2.20 -32.94
N SER A 187 2.31 -1.68 -32.31
CA SER A 187 1.58 -0.48 -32.74
C SER A 187 2.40 0.83 -32.78
N LYS A 188 3.59 0.85 -32.17
CA LYS A 188 4.47 2.04 -32.10
C LYS A 188 5.92 1.82 -32.50
N ASN A 189 6.30 0.63 -32.95
CA ASN A 189 7.61 0.37 -33.55
C ASN A 189 7.67 0.93 -34.97
N ARG A 190 7.50 2.26 -35.13
CA ARG A 190 7.71 2.95 -36.40
C ARG A 190 9.18 3.33 -36.55
N LYS A 191 10.03 2.31 -36.59
CA LYS A 191 11.32 2.38 -37.29
C LYS A 191 11.73 0.95 -37.64
N VAL A 192 11.09 0.42 -38.67
CA VAL A 192 11.82 -0.47 -39.57
C VAL A 192 12.86 0.43 -40.23
N SER A 193 14.04 0.55 -39.64
CA SER A 193 15.22 0.97 -40.37
C SER A 193 15.58 -0.21 -41.26
N ILE A 194 14.89 -0.28 -42.41
CA ILE A 194 15.39 -1.02 -43.57
C ILE A 194 16.69 -0.30 -43.94
N PHE A 195 17.73 -1.11 -44.08
CA PHE A 195 19.13 -0.79 -44.39
C PHE A 195 19.37 0.50 -45.18
#